data_AF-G5E3S5-F1
#
_entry.id   AF-G5E3S5-F1
#
_cell.length_a   1.000
_cell.length_b   1.000
_cell.length_c   1.000
_cell.angle_alpha   90.00
_cell.angle_beta   90.00
_cell.angle_gamma   90.00
#
_symmetry.space_group_name_H-M   'P 1'
#
loop_
_entity.id
_entity.type
_entity.pdbx_description
1 polymer ?
#
loop_
_entity_poly.entity_id
_entity_poly.type
_entity_poly.pdbx_seq_one_letter_code
_entity_poly.pdbx_strand_id
1 'polypeptide(L)'
;MVLDLDLFRVDKGGNPELVKETQRKRFKDPALVEALLSADSAWRKCRFQADNLNKQKNLCSKIIGEKFRQEVGSHGRDTRGIFRVHQEKIEQFVYASPHDNKSWEFRELVSCSNCTDYQARRLRIRYGQTKKMLDKADLVHMLNATMCATTRTICAILENYQTEEGIVVPEVLRGFMPPGLKEMITFVKPAPIDQELT
;
A
#
# COMPACT_ATOMS: atom_id res chain seq x y z
N MET A 1 31.33 -28.78 23.88
CA MET A 1 31.72 -27.37 24.12
C MET A 1 31.54 -26.63 22.81
N VAL A 2 30.60 -25.70 22.75
CA VAL A 2 30.37 -24.87 21.56
C VAL A 2 31.49 -23.83 21.51
N LEU A 3 32.20 -23.73 20.38
CA LEU A 3 33.22 -22.68 20.20
C LEU A 3 32.51 -21.39 19.79
N ASP A 4 32.84 -20.30 20.47
CA ASP A 4 32.36 -18.97 20.11
C ASP A 4 32.98 -18.53 18.78
N LEU A 5 32.16 -17.96 17.90
CA LEU A 5 32.58 -17.41 16.62
C LEU A 5 33.55 -16.24 16.79
N ASP A 6 33.48 -15.53 17.92
CA ASP A 6 34.40 -14.43 18.22
C ASP A 6 35.85 -14.90 18.44
N LEU A 7 36.07 -16.18 18.80
CA LEU A 7 37.42 -16.78 18.88
C LEU A 7 38.11 -16.86 17.51
N PHE A 8 37.33 -16.87 16.43
CA PHE A 8 37.81 -16.91 15.05
C PHE A 8 38.04 -15.50 14.49
N ARG A 9 37.44 -14.47 15.08
CA ARG A 9 37.41 -13.10 14.54
C ARG A 9 38.53 -12.24 15.12
N VAL A 10 39.46 -11.84 14.25
CA VAL A 10 40.59 -10.97 14.64
C VAL A 10 40.12 -9.60 15.13
N ASP A 11 39.07 -9.05 14.52
CA ASP A 11 38.45 -7.76 14.89
C ASP A 11 37.74 -7.79 16.26
N LYS A 12 37.48 -8.99 16.80
CA LYS A 12 36.90 -9.19 18.13
C LYS A 12 37.93 -9.67 19.16
N GLY A 13 39.23 -9.65 18.82
CA GLY A 13 40.31 -10.12 19.68
C GLY A 13 40.53 -11.64 19.66
N GLY A 14 39.86 -12.36 18.76
CA GLY A 14 40.08 -13.78 18.51
C GLY A 14 41.36 -14.05 17.71
N ASN A 15 41.88 -15.27 17.81
CA ASN A 15 43.07 -15.70 17.09
C ASN A 15 42.80 -17.01 16.34
N PRO A 16 42.42 -16.95 15.06
CA PRO A 16 42.11 -18.13 14.27
C PRO A 16 43.31 -19.07 14.07
N GLU A 17 44.56 -18.60 14.17
CA GLU A 17 45.74 -19.47 14.06
C GLU A 17 45.89 -20.39 15.28
N LEU A 18 45.60 -19.89 16.49
CA LEU A 18 45.53 -20.73 17.70
C LEU A 18 44.44 -21.82 17.58
N VAL A 19 43.32 -21.49 16.93
CA VAL A 19 42.25 -22.45 16.66
C VAL A 19 42.69 -23.48 15.62
N LYS A 20 43.35 -23.07 14.53
CA LYS A 20 43.95 -23.99 13.54
C LYS A 20 44.95 -24.93 14.20
N GLU A 21 45.81 -24.42 15.06
CA GLU A 21 46.82 -25.24 15.74
C GLU A 21 46.18 -26.25 16.72
N THR A 22 45.10 -25.86 17.39
CA THR A 22 44.31 -26.77 18.23
C THR A 22 43.65 -27.88 17.40
N GLN A 23 43.18 -27.57 16.18
CA GLN A 23 42.64 -28.58 15.26
C GLN A 23 43.73 -29.53 14.76
N ARG A 24 44.93 -29.01 14.44
CA ARG A 24 46.10 -29.83 14.07
C ARG A 24 46.50 -30.80 15.19
N LYS A 25 46.56 -30.32 16.44
CA LYS A 25 46.85 -31.15 17.63
C LYS A 25 45.79 -32.24 17.89
N ARG A 26 44.58 -32.06 17.35
CA ARG A 26 43.47 -33.02 17.43
C ARG A 26 43.32 -33.88 16.17
N PHE A 27 44.30 -33.84 15.25
CA PHE A 27 44.26 -34.55 13.96
C PHE A 27 43.03 -34.22 13.11
N LYS A 28 42.54 -32.98 13.20
CA LYS A 28 41.42 -32.46 12.42
C LYS A 28 41.90 -31.51 11.32
N ASP A 29 41.11 -31.40 10.27
CA ASP A 29 41.40 -30.54 9.12
C ASP A 29 41.32 -29.05 9.48
N PRO A 30 42.44 -28.30 9.39
CA PRO A 30 42.46 -26.86 9.61
C PRO A 30 41.73 -26.05 8.52
N ALA A 31 41.50 -26.60 7.33
CA ALA A 31 40.83 -25.90 6.23
C ALA A 31 39.38 -25.52 6.58
N LEU A 32 38.74 -26.27 7.49
CA LEU A 32 37.42 -25.93 8.03
C LEU A 32 37.39 -24.58 8.74
N VAL A 33 38.50 -24.17 9.36
CA VAL A 33 38.62 -22.86 10.01
C VAL A 33 38.60 -21.74 8.96
N GLU A 34 39.26 -21.94 7.83
CA GLU A 34 39.28 -20.96 6.74
C GLU A 34 37.93 -20.88 6.01
N ALA A 35 37.30 -22.04 5.76
CA ALA A 35 35.96 -22.10 5.19
C ALA A 35 34.93 -21.35 6.07
N LEU A 36 35.03 -21.50 7.40
CA LEU A 36 34.18 -20.81 8.36
C LEU A 36 34.43 -19.30 8.35
N LEU A 37 35.68 -18.84 8.31
CA LEU A 37 36.01 -17.41 8.22
C LEU A 37 35.49 -16.77 6.92
N SER A 38 35.59 -17.49 5.81
CA SER A 38 35.05 -17.07 4.51
C SER A 38 33.52 -16.93 4.58
N ALA A 39 32.84 -17.95 5.11
CA ALA A 39 31.39 -17.95 5.28
C ALA A 39 30.90 -16.84 6.22
N ASP A 40 31.59 -16.61 7.35
CA ASP A 40 31.29 -15.51 8.28
C ASP A 40 31.46 -14.14 7.62
N SER A 41 32.52 -13.96 6.83
CA SER A 41 32.77 -12.71 6.11
C SER A 41 31.68 -12.43 5.06
N ALA A 42 31.28 -13.47 4.31
CA ALA A 42 30.19 -13.38 3.36
C ALA A 42 28.86 -13.06 4.07
N TRP A 43 28.57 -13.74 5.17
CA TRP A 43 27.37 -13.51 5.97
C TRP A 43 27.31 -12.07 6.51
N ARG A 44 28.42 -11.53 7.05
CA ARG A 44 28.49 -10.14 7.54
C ARG A 44 28.23 -9.13 6.44
N LYS A 45 28.77 -9.36 5.23
CA LYS A 45 28.51 -8.51 4.06
C LYS A 45 27.03 -8.52 3.69
N CYS A 46 26.43 -9.71 3.60
CA CYS A 46 25.01 -9.85 3.31
C CYS A 46 24.13 -9.22 4.40
N ARG A 47 24.50 -9.39 5.68
CA ARG A 47 23.77 -8.81 6.81
C ARG A 47 23.80 -7.28 6.77
N PHE A 48 24.97 -6.70 6.52
CA PHE A 48 25.11 -5.24 6.37
C PHE A 48 24.25 -4.69 5.23
N GLN A 49 24.22 -5.39 4.09
CA GLN A 49 23.36 -5.03 2.96
C GLN A 49 21.88 -5.09 3.33
N ALA A 50 21.44 -6.16 4.01
CA ALA A 50 20.07 -6.31 4.47
C ALA A 50 19.65 -5.20 5.45
N ASP A 51 20.53 -4.83 6.38
CA ASP A 51 20.27 -3.74 7.33
C ASP A 51 20.17 -2.39 6.61
N ASN A 52 20.98 -2.17 5.57
CA ASN A 52 20.90 -0.95 4.75
C ASN A 52 19.59 -0.89 3.92
N LEU A 53 19.17 -2.01 3.34
CA LEU A 53 17.89 -2.11 2.62
C LEU A 53 16.70 -1.89 3.56
N ASN A 54 16.75 -2.42 4.78
CA ASN A 54 15.72 -2.17 5.79
C ASN A 54 15.63 -0.68 6.17
N LYS A 55 16.75 0.03 6.27
CA LYS A 55 16.75 1.49 6.49
C LYS A 55 16.05 2.22 5.34
N GLN A 56 16.35 1.86 4.10
CA GLN A 56 15.69 2.45 2.93
C GLN A 56 14.19 2.14 2.91
N LYS A 57 13.79 0.90 3.21
CA LYS A 57 12.37 0.52 3.34
C LYS A 57 11.64 1.40 4.36
N ASN A 58 12.22 1.57 5.55
CA ASN A 58 11.60 2.37 6.61
C ASN A 58 11.49 3.86 6.22
N LEU A 59 12.49 4.40 5.51
CA LEU A 59 12.43 5.75 4.98
C LEU A 59 11.29 5.91 3.96
N CYS A 60 11.17 4.96 3.02
CA CYS A 60 10.06 4.94 2.07
C CYS A 60 8.70 4.86 2.77
N SER A 61 8.55 3.98 3.78
CA SER A 61 7.32 3.87 4.57
C SER A 61 6.96 5.19 5.26
N LYS A 62 7.95 5.93 5.80
CA LYS A 62 7.72 7.23 6.43
C LYS A 62 7.23 8.27 5.41
N ILE A 63 7.88 8.37 4.26
CA ILE A 63 7.49 9.30 3.18
C ILE A 63 6.10 8.97 2.64
N ILE A 64 5.76 7.68 2.52
CA ILE A 64 4.41 7.25 2.14
C ILE A 64 3.42 7.72 3.23
N GLY A 65 3.73 7.49 4.51
CA GLY A 65 3.00 8.01 5.69
C GLY A 65 2.66 9.50 5.63
N GLU A 66 3.65 10.33 5.27
CA GLU A 66 3.50 11.78 5.14
C GLU A 66 2.63 12.21 3.95
N LYS A 67 2.44 11.33 2.95
CA LYS A 67 1.55 11.56 1.81
C LYS A 67 0.11 11.12 2.07
N PHE A 68 -0.19 10.50 3.22
CA PHE A 68 -1.56 10.22 3.62
C PHE A 68 -2.26 11.51 4.07
N ARG A 69 -3.49 11.71 3.58
CA ARG A 69 -4.38 12.82 3.99
C ARG A 69 -4.64 12.79 5.50
N GLN A 70 -4.45 13.92 6.18
CA GLN A 70 -4.64 14.07 7.63
C GLN A 70 -6.10 14.34 8.07
N GLU A 71 -7.03 14.53 7.13
CA GLU A 71 -8.47 14.69 7.39
C GLU A 71 -8.85 15.75 8.46
N VAL A 72 -8.05 16.81 8.59
CA VAL A 72 -8.24 17.90 9.54
C VAL A 72 -9.56 18.64 9.27
N GLY A 73 -10.43 18.80 10.28
CA GLY A 73 -11.70 19.56 10.18
C GLY A 73 -12.99 18.73 10.00
N SER A 74 -12.93 17.43 10.25
CA SER A 74 -14.03 16.48 9.97
C SER A 74 -14.74 15.92 11.22
N HIS A 75 -14.61 16.59 12.36
CA HIS A 75 -15.21 16.16 13.62
C HIS A 75 -16.74 15.99 13.46
N GLY A 76 -17.25 14.78 13.73
CA GLY A 76 -18.69 14.48 13.73
C GLY A 76 -19.32 14.08 12.39
N ARG A 77 -18.57 14.02 11.28
CA ARG A 77 -19.08 13.51 9.98
C ARG A 77 -18.44 12.16 9.63
N ASP A 78 -19.26 11.21 9.17
CA ASP A 78 -18.87 9.86 8.75
C ASP A 78 -18.05 9.09 9.81
N THR A 79 -18.51 9.14 11.06
CA THR A 79 -17.82 8.58 12.25
C THR A 79 -17.88 7.05 12.37
N ARG A 80 -18.70 6.37 11.56
CA ARG A 80 -18.85 4.91 11.53
C ARG A 80 -18.85 4.42 10.07
N GLY A 81 -18.26 3.25 9.83
CA GLY A 81 -18.21 2.61 8.51
C GLY A 81 -16.93 2.86 7.72
N ILE A 82 -16.90 2.37 6.48
CA ILE A 82 -15.70 2.37 5.61
C ILE A 82 -15.65 3.55 4.63
N PHE A 83 -16.58 4.50 4.71
CA PHE A 83 -16.70 5.64 3.79
C PHE A 83 -15.41 6.50 3.65
N ARG A 84 -14.46 6.35 4.58
CA ARG A 84 -13.21 7.10 4.64
C ARG A 84 -11.99 6.21 4.93
N VAL A 85 -11.34 5.71 3.88
CA VAL A 85 -10.04 4.97 3.93
C VAL A 85 -9.17 5.31 2.69
N HIS A 86 -7.88 4.93 2.68
CA HIS A 86 -6.93 5.24 1.59
C HIS A 86 -6.74 4.08 0.58
N GLN A 87 -7.16 4.24 -0.69
CA GLN A 87 -6.48 3.81 -1.96
C GLN A 87 -7.40 3.63 -3.20
N GLU A 88 -6.80 3.90 -4.39
CA GLU A 88 -7.13 3.60 -5.84
C GLU A 88 -8.35 4.25 -6.56
N LYS A 89 -8.21 4.59 -7.89
CA LYS A 89 -8.97 5.65 -8.65
C LYS A 89 -8.90 5.57 -10.23
N ILE A 90 -9.99 5.87 -10.99
CA ILE A 90 -10.39 5.52 -12.42
C ILE A 90 -11.88 5.98 -12.83
N GLU A 91 -12.20 7.26 -13.08
CA GLU A 91 -13.46 7.91 -13.67
C GLU A 91 -14.94 7.33 -13.69
N GLN A 92 -15.97 8.17 -13.37
CA GLN A 92 -17.44 7.99 -13.65
C GLN A 92 -18.21 9.36 -13.82
N PHE A 93 -19.33 9.38 -14.57
CA PHE A 93 -20.29 10.50 -14.71
C PHE A 93 -21.71 10.13 -14.19
N VAL A 94 -22.47 11.09 -13.63
CA VAL A 94 -23.84 10.89 -13.08
C VAL A 94 -24.78 12.02 -13.52
N TYR A 95 -26.03 11.68 -13.87
CA TYR A 95 -27.12 12.62 -14.17
C TYR A 95 -28.27 12.43 -13.17
N ALA A 96 -28.80 13.52 -12.58
CA ALA A 96 -29.89 13.48 -11.60
C ALA A 96 -30.94 14.57 -11.87
N SER A 97 -32.19 14.33 -11.43
CA SER A 97 -33.30 15.29 -11.56
C SER A 97 -33.06 16.52 -10.67
N PRO A 98 -33.36 17.75 -11.16
CA PRO A 98 -33.26 18.97 -10.36
C PRO A 98 -34.46 19.17 -9.40
N HIS A 99 -35.46 18.29 -9.43
CA HIS A 99 -36.66 18.38 -8.58
C HIS A 99 -36.59 17.44 -7.36
N ASP A 100 -37.40 17.74 -6.35
CA ASP A 100 -37.66 16.88 -5.16
C ASP A 100 -36.43 16.54 -4.32
N ASN A 101 -35.44 17.44 -4.27
CA ASN A 101 -34.19 17.24 -3.53
C ASN A 101 -33.41 15.96 -3.88
N LYS A 102 -33.72 15.27 -4.98
CA LYS A 102 -33.06 14.00 -5.32
C LYS A 102 -31.56 14.15 -5.43
N SER A 103 -31.05 15.29 -5.91
CA SER A 103 -29.60 15.58 -5.95
C SER A 103 -28.91 15.58 -4.58
N TRP A 104 -29.65 15.81 -3.48
CA TRP A 104 -29.12 15.88 -2.11
C TRP A 104 -29.12 14.53 -1.39
N GLU A 105 -29.86 13.54 -1.90
CA GLU A 105 -29.84 12.17 -1.39
C GLU A 105 -28.62 11.40 -1.89
N PHE A 106 -28.07 11.78 -3.04
CA PHE A 106 -26.86 11.17 -3.58
C PHE A 106 -25.61 11.62 -2.82
N ARG A 107 -24.85 10.65 -2.32
CA ARG A 107 -23.53 10.89 -1.72
C ARG A 107 -22.47 10.98 -2.81
N GLU A 108 -21.49 11.88 -2.61
CA GLU A 108 -20.39 12.06 -3.56
C GLU A 108 -19.55 10.77 -3.67
N LEU A 109 -19.51 10.19 -4.87
CA LEU A 109 -18.70 9.01 -5.18
C LEU A 109 -17.41 9.37 -5.93
N VAL A 110 -17.46 10.44 -6.72
CA VAL A 110 -16.42 10.90 -7.63
C VAL A 110 -16.26 12.41 -7.59
N SER A 111 -15.02 12.88 -7.77
CA SER A 111 -14.69 14.30 -7.93
C SER A 111 -13.85 14.49 -9.18
N CYS A 112 -14.33 15.33 -10.09
CA CYS A 112 -13.65 15.72 -11.32
C CYS A 112 -13.32 17.21 -11.26
N SER A 113 -12.08 17.57 -11.55
CA SER A 113 -11.62 18.95 -11.52
C SER A 113 -10.77 19.24 -12.74
N ASN A 114 -11.05 20.36 -13.41
CA ASN A 114 -10.15 20.96 -14.36
C ASN A 114 -9.34 22.03 -13.61
N CYS A 115 -8.06 21.76 -13.35
CA CYS A 115 -7.17 22.68 -12.65
C CYS A 115 -6.47 23.65 -13.60
N THR A 116 -6.87 23.69 -14.87
CA THR A 116 -6.23 24.49 -15.94
C THR A 116 -4.71 24.39 -15.84
N ASP A 117 -3.99 25.50 -15.89
CA ASP A 117 -2.53 25.51 -15.78
C ASP A 117 -1.99 25.62 -14.34
N TYR A 118 -2.84 25.65 -13.31
CA TYR A 118 -2.44 25.90 -11.92
C TYR A 118 -1.33 24.95 -11.45
N GLN A 119 -1.54 23.65 -11.67
CA GLN A 119 -0.55 22.61 -11.34
C GLN A 119 0.64 22.65 -12.30
N ALA A 120 0.39 22.90 -13.59
CA ALA A 120 1.41 22.98 -14.63
C ALA A 120 2.43 24.09 -14.41
N ARG A 121 2.01 25.23 -13.83
CA ARG A 121 2.89 26.36 -13.45
C ARG A 121 3.99 25.91 -12.47
N ARG A 122 3.61 25.16 -11.43
CA ARG A 122 4.54 24.69 -10.40
C ARG A 122 5.44 23.57 -10.91
N LEU A 123 4.90 22.67 -11.72
CA LEU A 123 5.63 21.52 -12.29
C LEU A 123 6.40 21.88 -13.57
N ARG A 124 6.20 23.09 -14.12
CA ARG A 124 6.78 23.57 -15.38
C ARG A 124 6.50 22.66 -16.57
N ILE A 125 5.32 22.06 -16.62
CA ILE A 125 4.90 21.17 -17.71
C ILE A 125 4.31 22.03 -18.83
N ARG A 126 4.94 21.95 -20.01
CA ARG A 126 4.64 22.80 -21.17
C ARG A 126 4.32 21.95 -22.39
N TYR A 127 3.45 22.47 -23.25
CA TYR A 127 3.19 21.93 -24.58
C TYR A 127 4.24 22.48 -25.55
N GLY A 128 5.06 21.61 -26.14
CA GLY A 128 6.15 22.02 -27.03
C GLY A 128 5.85 21.71 -28.50
N GLN A 129 5.86 22.73 -29.36
CA GLN A 129 6.00 22.55 -30.81
C GLN A 129 7.48 22.62 -31.22
N THR A 130 7.86 21.82 -32.22
CA THR A 130 9.22 21.60 -32.73
C THR A 130 10.09 22.87 -32.85
N LYS A 131 11.32 22.79 -32.29
CA LYS A 131 12.57 23.60 -32.35
C LYS A 131 12.64 25.03 -32.92
N LYS A 132 11.67 25.57 -33.66
CA LYS A 132 11.69 26.93 -34.25
C LYS A 132 11.01 28.01 -33.39
N MET A 133 10.38 27.67 -32.27
CA MET A 133 9.67 28.61 -31.39
C MET A 133 10.10 28.42 -29.93
N LEU A 134 11.34 28.80 -29.62
CA LEU A 134 11.97 28.59 -28.31
C LEU A 134 11.50 29.56 -27.20
N ASP A 135 10.70 30.58 -27.51
CA ASP A 135 10.42 31.66 -26.55
C ASP A 135 9.01 31.65 -25.91
N LYS A 136 8.07 30.83 -26.38
CA LYS A 136 6.71 30.76 -25.78
C LYS A 136 6.10 29.36 -25.87
N ALA A 137 6.66 28.41 -25.13
CA ALA A 137 5.96 27.14 -24.91
C ALA A 137 4.86 27.33 -23.86
N ASP A 138 3.60 27.21 -24.30
CA ASP A 138 2.42 27.35 -23.45
C ASP A 138 2.32 26.24 -22.40
N LEU A 139 1.67 26.53 -21.28
CA LEU A 139 1.44 25.56 -20.21
C LEU A 139 0.28 24.64 -20.58
N VAL A 140 0.39 23.36 -20.20
CA VAL A 140 -0.73 22.42 -20.37
C VAL A 140 -1.82 22.67 -19.34
N HIS A 141 -3.06 22.32 -19.68
CA HIS A 141 -4.13 22.18 -18.70
C HIS A 141 -4.11 20.78 -18.08
N MET A 142 -4.27 20.71 -16.76
CA MET A 142 -4.29 19.46 -15.99
C MET A 142 -5.68 19.19 -15.44
N LEU A 143 -6.17 17.97 -15.68
CA LEU A 143 -7.44 17.48 -15.16
C LEU A 143 -7.18 16.32 -14.19
N ASN A 144 -8.03 16.18 -13.18
CA ASN A 144 -8.05 15.03 -12.29
C ASN A 144 -9.47 14.53 -12.05
N ALA A 145 -9.69 13.22 -12.05
CA ALA A 145 -10.99 12.59 -11.84
C ALA A 145 -10.89 11.39 -10.89
N THR A 146 -11.92 11.13 -10.06
CA THR A 146 -11.99 9.96 -9.15
C THR A 146 -12.66 8.76 -9.83
N MET A 147 -12.25 7.49 -9.59
CA MET A 147 -13.04 6.32 -10.11
C MET A 147 -14.42 6.29 -9.54
N CYS A 148 -14.31 6.14 -8.26
CA CYS A 148 -15.24 5.62 -7.33
C CYS A 148 -14.29 5.45 -6.15
N ALA A 149 -14.65 6.03 -5.03
CA ALA A 149 -13.96 5.70 -3.81
C ALA A 149 -14.36 4.25 -3.49
N THR A 150 -13.43 3.30 -3.62
CA THR A 150 -13.70 1.85 -3.56
C THR A 150 -14.60 1.47 -2.40
N THR A 151 -14.36 2.04 -1.21
CA THR A 151 -15.18 1.74 -0.04
C THR A 151 -16.57 2.34 -0.07
N ARG A 152 -16.76 3.53 -0.65
CA ARG A 152 -18.09 4.11 -0.84
C ARG A 152 -18.88 3.31 -1.87
N THR A 153 -18.20 2.80 -2.90
CA THR A 153 -18.79 1.90 -3.89
C THR A 153 -19.22 0.59 -3.25
N ILE A 154 -18.41 0.04 -2.34
CA ILE A 154 -18.80 -1.13 -1.56
C ILE A 154 -20.05 -0.81 -0.73
N CYS A 155 -20.12 0.32 -0.01
CA CYS A 155 -21.33 0.69 0.72
C CYS A 155 -22.55 0.79 -0.20
N ALA A 156 -22.41 1.44 -1.36
CA ALA A 156 -23.50 1.52 -2.34
C ALA A 156 -23.95 0.13 -2.83
N ILE A 157 -23.01 -0.78 -3.11
CA ILE A 157 -23.35 -2.16 -3.50
C ILE A 157 -24.07 -2.87 -2.35
N LEU A 158 -23.53 -2.81 -1.12
CA LEU A 158 -24.13 -3.47 0.04
C LEU A 158 -25.55 -2.94 0.32
N GLU A 159 -25.74 -1.63 0.34
CA GLU A 159 -27.04 -1.02 0.65
C GLU A 159 -28.10 -1.27 -0.43
N ASN A 160 -27.71 -1.26 -1.71
CA ASN A 160 -28.66 -1.39 -2.83
C ASN A 160 -28.92 -2.85 -3.24
N TYR A 161 -28.04 -3.79 -2.90
CA TYR A 161 -28.18 -5.20 -3.25
C TYR A 161 -28.42 -6.11 -2.03
N GLN A 162 -28.66 -5.54 -0.84
CA GLN A 162 -29.07 -6.33 0.33
C GLN A 162 -30.48 -6.91 0.16
N THR A 163 -30.66 -8.07 0.77
CA THR A 163 -31.91 -8.82 0.92
C THR A 163 -31.99 -9.31 2.38
N GLU A 164 -33.08 -9.97 2.76
CA GLU A 164 -33.23 -10.53 4.11
C GLU A 164 -32.16 -11.60 4.44
N GLU A 165 -31.71 -12.35 3.43
CA GLU A 165 -30.79 -13.48 3.62
C GLU A 165 -29.31 -13.13 3.36
N GLY A 166 -29.03 -12.01 2.71
CA GLY A 166 -27.67 -11.62 2.31
C GLY A 166 -27.60 -10.53 1.25
N ILE A 167 -26.44 -10.42 0.60
CA ILE A 167 -26.19 -9.43 -0.45
C ILE A 167 -26.10 -10.11 -1.81
N VAL A 168 -26.92 -9.70 -2.77
CA VAL A 168 -26.84 -10.17 -4.16
C VAL A 168 -25.60 -9.56 -4.83
N VAL A 169 -24.79 -10.39 -5.49
CA VAL A 169 -23.60 -9.91 -6.19
C VAL A 169 -23.98 -9.39 -7.59
N PRO A 170 -23.63 -8.13 -7.93
CA PRO A 170 -23.85 -7.58 -9.27
C PRO A 170 -23.20 -8.45 -10.35
N GLU A 171 -23.91 -8.65 -11.47
CA GLU A 171 -23.51 -9.56 -12.55
C GLU A 171 -22.06 -9.34 -13.02
N VAL A 172 -21.68 -8.07 -13.19
CA VAL A 172 -20.34 -7.67 -13.64
C VAL A 172 -19.22 -8.04 -12.65
N LEU A 173 -19.53 -8.25 -11.37
CA LEU A 173 -18.56 -8.60 -10.34
C LEU A 173 -18.40 -10.11 -10.17
N ARG A 174 -19.36 -10.93 -10.64
CA ARG A 174 -19.40 -12.38 -10.38
C ARG A 174 -18.17 -13.13 -10.89
N GLY A 175 -17.58 -12.65 -12.00
CA GLY A 175 -16.34 -13.22 -12.55
C GLY A 175 -15.11 -13.04 -11.65
N PHE A 176 -15.14 -12.04 -10.77
CA PHE A 176 -14.06 -11.72 -9.83
C PHE A 176 -14.29 -12.30 -8.44
N MET A 177 -15.47 -12.86 -8.17
CA MET A 177 -15.81 -13.43 -6.87
C MET A 177 -15.28 -14.86 -6.71
N PRO A 178 -14.91 -15.26 -5.46
CA PRO A 178 -14.48 -16.62 -5.18
C PRO A 178 -15.63 -17.64 -5.41
N PRO A 179 -15.29 -18.93 -5.63
CA PRO A 179 -16.29 -20.00 -5.74
C PRO A 179 -17.24 -20.01 -4.53
N GLY A 180 -18.54 -20.17 -4.78
CA GLY A 180 -19.57 -20.18 -3.74
C GLY A 180 -20.12 -18.81 -3.33
N LEU A 181 -19.47 -17.70 -3.72
CA LEU A 181 -19.95 -16.33 -3.44
C LEU A 181 -20.22 -15.53 -4.72
N LYS A 182 -20.46 -16.22 -5.84
CA LYS A 182 -20.64 -15.58 -7.14
C LYS A 182 -21.99 -14.93 -7.31
N GLU A 183 -23.04 -15.47 -6.70
CA GLU A 183 -24.41 -14.98 -6.88
C GLU A 183 -24.89 -14.22 -5.65
N MET A 184 -24.56 -14.70 -4.46
CA MET A 184 -25.02 -14.13 -3.20
C MET A 184 -23.99 -14.31 -2.09
N ILE A 185 -23.88 -13.30 -1.22
CA ILE A 185 -23.10 -13.32 0.01
C ILE A 185 -24.09 -13.42 1.16
N THR A 186 -24.30 -14.63 1.68
CA THR A 186 -25.27 -14.90 2.76
C THR A 186 -24.80 -14.36 4.10
N PHE A 187 -25.73 -13.88 4.92
CA PHE A 187 -25.41 -13.50 6.30
C PHE A 187 -25.11 -14.74 7.14
N VAL A 188 -24.00 -14.69 7.88
CA VAL A 188 -23.54 -15.80 8.74
C VAL A 188 -23.96 -15.65 10.20
N LYS A 189 -24.52 -14.48 10.56
CA LYS A 189 -24.99 -14.14 11.90
C LYS A 189 -26.30 -13.36 11.77
N PRO A 190 -27.21 -13.48 12.74
CA PRO A 190 -28.41 -12.64 12.79
C PRO A 190 -28.01 -11.18 12.96
N ALA A 191 -28.92 -10.26 12.61
CA ALA A 191 -28.62 -8.84 12.71
C ALA A 191 -28.37 -8.47 14.18
N PRO A 192 -27.38 -7.62 14.48
CA PRO A 192 -27.08 -7.21 15.86
C PRO A 192 -28.29 -6.62 16.60
N ILE A 193 -29.19 -5.95 15.87
CA ILE A 193 -30.42 -5.37 16.46
C ILE A 193 -31.38 -6.45 16.98
N ASP A 194 -31.36 -7.64 16.38
CA ASP A 194 -32.20 -8.76 16.79
C ASP A 194 -31.62 -9.46 18.03
N GLN A 195 -30.32 -9.30 18.29
CA GLN A 195 -29.64 -9.89 19.46
C GLN A 195 -29.81 -9.04 20.73
N GLU A 196 -29.99 -7.72 20.60
CA GLU A 196 -30.20 -6.81 21.74
C GLU A 196 -31.65 -6.84 22.27
N LEU A 197 -32.58 -7.48 21.54
CA LEU A 197 -34.00 -7.59 21.88
C LEU A 197 -34.37 -8.89 22.63
N THR A 198 -33.40 -9.76 22.92
CA THR A 198 -33.55 -11.01 23.70
C THR A 198 -32.74 -10.96 24.98
#